data_AF-A0A2M7ERS0-F1
#
_entry.id   AF-A0A2M7ERS0-F1
#
_cell.length_a   1.000
_cell.length_b   1.000
_cell.length_c   1.000
_cell.angle_alpha   90.00
_cell.angle_beta   90.00
_cell.angle_gamma   90.00
#
_symmetry.space_group_name_H-M   'P 1'
#
loop_
_entity.id
_entity.type
_entity.pdbx_description
1 polymer ?
#
loop_
_entity_poly.entity_id
_entity_poly.type
_entity_poly.pdbx_seq_one_letter_code
_entity_poly.pdbx_strand_id
1 'polypeptide(L)'
;PEGSPFAPRSAATLAIYARRKITFGPTPLRQSGDMGQQIAHSYGPDSVQVGSNAIQAAVMQFGAVKGALGAYFYTGKGGGHVDGSSPWGDIPARPFLGLSDEDRSGILDIVSEALAAARQA
;
A
#
# COMPACT_ATOMS: atom_id res chain seq x y z
N PRO A 1 3.42 9.06 -9.26
CA PRO A 1 3.03 8.04 -10.24
C PRO A 1 2.26 8.70 -11.37
N GLU A 2 2.71 8.44 -12.57
CA GLU A 2 2.48 9.25 -13.77
C GLU A 2 1.11 8.92 -14.38
N GLY A 3 0.10 8.70 -13.52
CA GLY A 3 -1.29 8.45 -13.88
C GLY A 3 -1.58 7.08 -14.49
N SER A 4 -0.59 6.20 -14.66
CA SER A 4 -0.83 4.89 -15.29
C SER A 4 -1.68 3.99 -14.40
N PRO A 5 -2.84 3.50 -14.88
CA PRO A 5 -3.69 2.62 -14.09
C PRO A 5 -2.97 1.28 -13.86
N PHE A 6 -3.21 0.69 -12.68
CA PHE A 6 -2.71 -0.66 -12.40
C PHE A 6 -3.28 -1.68 -13.41
N ALA A 7 -2.49 -2.71 -13.69
CA ALA A 7 -2.94 -3.83 -14.52
C ALA A 7 -4.26 -4.43 -13.99
N PRO A 8 -5.16 -4.88 -14.89
CA PRO A 8 -6.41 -5.50 -14.49
C PRO A 8 -6.18 -6.80 -13.73
N ARG A 9 -7.21 -7.26 -13.00
CA ARG A 9 -7.18 -8.55 -12.31
C ARG A 9 -7.04 -9.69 -13.31
N SER A 10 -6.21 -10.68 -12.98
CA SER A 10 -6.05 -11.87 -13.82
C SER A 10 -7.32 -12.71 -13.89
N ALA A 11 -7.49 -13.49 -14.97
CA ALA A 11 -8.61 -14.42 -15.13
C ALA A 11 -8.66 -15.46 -13.99
N ALA A 12 -7.50 -15.93 -13.52
CA ALA A 12 -7.42 -16.86 -12.40
C ALA A 12 -7.95 -16.25 -11.10
N THR A 13 -7.61 -14.98 -10.82
CA THR A 13 -8.14 -14.24 -9.65
C THR A 13 -9.66 -14.12 -9.73
N LEU A 14 -10.20 -13.75 -10.90
CA LEU A 14 -11.64 -13.61 -11.11
C LEU A 14 -12.39 -14.93 -10.93
N ALA A 15 -11.85 -16.05 -11.43
CA ALA A 15 -12.41 -17.37 -11.24
C ALA A 15 -12.46 -17.78 -9.75
N ILE A 16 -11.39 -17.47 -8.99
CA ILE A 16 -11.35 -17.71 -7.54
C ILE A 16 -12.41 -16.86 -6.84
N TYR A 17 -12.56 -15.60 -7.21
CA TYR A 17 -13.53 -14.68 -6.61
C TYR A 17 -14.96 -15.15 -6.86
N ALA A 18 -15.28 -15.57 -8.08
CA ALA A 18 -16.56 -16.17 -8.42
C ALA A 18 -16.84 -17.43 -7.59
N ARG A 19 -15.88 -18.36 -7.52
CA ARG A 19 -16.01 -19.60 -6.73
C ARG A 19 -16.24 -19.33 -5.25
N ARG A 20 -15.56 -18.31 -4.69
CA ARG A 20 -15.63 -17.94 -3.27
C ARG A 20 -16.72 -16.90 -2.98
N LYS A 21 -17.51 -16.47 -3.98
CA LYS A 21 -18.54 -15.43 -3.88
C LYS A 21 -18.00 -14.13 -3.23
N ILE A 22 -16.78 -13.74 -3.63
CA ILE A 22 -16.14 -12.52 -3.12
C ILE A 22 -16.62 -11.31 -3.93
N THR A 23 -17.20 -10.32 -3.25
CA THR A 23 -17.53 -9.01 -3.83
C THR A 23 -16.29 -8.14 -3.94
N PHE A 24 -16.16 -7.39 -5.04
CA PHE A 24 -15.02 -6.51 -5.30
C PHE A 24 -15.44 -5.26 -6.10
N GLY A 25 -14.66 -4.19 -5.96
CA GLY A 25 -14.91 -2.92 -6.65
C GLY A 25 -14.43 -2.90 -8.12
N PRO A 26 -14.81 -1.85 -8.87
CA PRO A 26 -14.53 -1.75 -10.31
C PRO A 26 -13.04 -1.60 -10.63
N THR A 27 -12.23 -1.08 -9.69
CA THR A 27 -10.80 -0.86 -9.89
C THR A 27 -9.96 -2.02 -9.35
N PRO A 28 -8.82 -2.36 -9.99
CA PRO A 28 -7.85 -3.33 -9.46
C PRO A 28 -7.31 -2.89 -8.10
N LEU A 29 -6.81 -3.85 -7.31
CA LEU A 29 -6.28 -3.65 -5.94
C LEU A 29 -7.28 -3.06 -4.92
N ARG A 30 -8.57 -2.95 -5.26
CA ARG A 30 -9.63 -2.48 -4.35
C ARG A 30 -10.73 -3.53 -4.18
N GLN A 31 -10.77 -4.17 -3.02
CA GLN A 31 -11.85 -5.11 -2.66
C GLN A 31 -12.94 -4.41 -1.84
N SER A 32 -12.67 -4.10 -0.57
CA SER A 32 -13.56 -3.33 0.33
C SER A 32 -13.30 -1.82 0.25
N GLY A 33 -12.03 -1.42 0.10
CA GLY A 33 -11.61 -0.02 0.14
C GLY A 33 -11.09 0.44 1.51
N ASP A 34 -11.12 -0.43 2.53
CA ASP A 34 -10.74 -0.11 3.91
C ASP A 34 -9.36 0.56 4.00
N MET A 35 -8.39 0.06 3.24
CA MET A 35 -7.04 0.63 3.20
C MET A 35 -7.04 2.13 2.85
N GLY A 36 -7.76 2.51 1.78
CA GLY A 36 -7.81 3.91 1.34
C GLY A 36 -8.55 4.80 2.33
N GLN A 37 -9.51 4.24 3.07
CA GLN A 37 -10.26 4.95 4.12
C GLN A 37 -9.48 5.09 5.42
N GLN A 38 -8.48 4.23 5.64
CA GLN A 38 -7.64 4.21 6.84
C GLN A 38 -6.35 5.01 6.69
N ILE A 39 -6.22 5.83 5.64
CA ILE A 39 -5.12 6.79 5.52
C ILE A 39 -5.45 8.01 6.37
N ALA A 40 -4.58 8.31 7.33
CA ALA A 40 -4.65 9.48 8.19
C ALA A 40 -3.41 10.35 7.97
N HIS A 41 -3.54 11.64 8.29
CA HIS A 41 -2.43 12.57 8.29
C HIS A 41 -2.43 13.43 9.56
N SER A 42 -1.26 13.89 9.95
CA SER A 42 -1.05 14.87 11.02
C SER A 42 0.03 15.84 10.60
N TYR A 43 -0.11 17.13 10.92
CA TYR A 43 0.85 18.15 10.50
C TYR A 43 1.34 18.97 11.70
N GLY A 44 2.59 19.44 11.59
CA GLY A 44 3.20 20.44 12.45
C GLY A 44 3.47 21.74 11.66
N PRO A 45 4.20 22.70 12.26
CA PRO A 45 4.53 23.96 11.61
C PRO A 45 5.33 23.82 10.30
N ASP A 46 6.13 22.77 10.17
CA ASP A 46 7.09 22.57 9.09
C ASP A 46 7.09 21.14 8.53
N SER A 47 6.10 20.32 8.90
CA SER A 47 6.08 18.90 8.56
C SER A 47 4.66 18.35 8.41
N VAL A 48 4.53 17.35 7.55
CA VAL A 48 3.32 16.52 7.43
C VAL A 48 3.71 15.06 7.58
N GLN A 49 2.94 14.32 8.35
CA GLN A 49 3.06 12.87 8.52
C GLN A 49 1.80 12.24 7.95
N VAL A 50 1.96 11.14 7.23
CA VAL A 50 0.88 10.40 6.60
C VAL A 50 1.09 8.92 6.90
N GLY A 51 0.04 8.23 7.31
CA GLY A 51 0.12 6.83 7.71
C GLY A 51 -1.23 6.12 7.68
N SER A 52 -1.24 4.85 8.08
CA SER A 52 -2.46 4.05 8.18
C SER A 52 -2.39 3.06 9.34
N ASN A 53 -3.51 2.81 10.00
CA ASN A 53 -3.66 1.80 11.06
C ASN A 53 -3.98 0.40 10.51
N ALA A 54 -4.07 0.23 9.20
CA ALA A 54 -4.32 -1.07 8.60
C ALA A 54 -3.13 -2.03 8.84
N ILE A 55 -3.41 -3.29 9.16
CA ILE A 55 -2.38 -4.30 9.48
C ILE A 55 -1.35 -4.44 8.34
N GLN A 56 -1.81 -4.41 7.10
CA GLN A 56 -0.98 -4.53 5.91
C GLN A 56 -0.30 -3.22 5.49
N ALA A 57 -0.53 -2.10 6.19
CA ALA A 57 0.01 -0.79 5.82
C ALA A 57 1.54 -0.76 5.82
N ALA A 58 2.18 -1.33 6.83
CA ALA A 58 3.64 -1.33 6.95
C ALA A 58 4.31 -2.06 5.78
N VAL A 59 3.83 -3.27 5.45
CA VAL A 59 4.36 -4.06 4.33
C VAL A 59 4.12 -3.36 3.00
N MET A 60 3.00 -2.65 2.84
CA MET A 60 2.78 -1.87 1.63
C MET A 60 3.69 -0.65 1.58
N GLN A 61 3.88 0.10 2.65
CA GLN A 61 4.75 1.28 2.63
C GLN A 61 6.23 0.93 2.43
N PHE A 62 6.71 -0.12 3.09
CA PHE A 62 8.15 -0.42 3.21
C PHE A 62 8.58 -1.69 2.47
N GLY A 63 7.65 -2.51 2.00
CA GLY A 63 7.94 -3.86 1.50
C GLY A 63 8.24 -4.83 2.64
N ALA A 64 8.64 -6.04 2.28
CA ALA A 64 9.12 -7.06 3.22
C ALA A 64 10.05 -8.04 2.50
N VAL A 65 11.16 -8.41 3.13
CA VAL A 65 12.03 -9.47 2.61
C VAL A 65 11.41 -10.85 2.86
N LYS A 66 11.79 -11.83 2.04
CA LYS A 66 11.35 -13.23 2.20
C LYS A 66 11.56 -13.70 3.64
N GLY A 67 10.51 -14.23 4.26
CA GLY A 67 10.54 -14.75 5.63
C GLY A 67 10.40 -13.70 6.74
N ALA A 68 10.34 -12.39 6.43
CA ALA A 68 10.18 -11.35 7.46
C ALA A 68 8.80 -11.36 8.16
N LEU A 69 7.79 -11.97 7.53
CA LEU A 69 6.42 -12.05 8.06
C LEU A 69 6.17 -13.28 8.95
N GLY A 70 7.25 -13.93 9.41
CA GLY A 70 7.21 -15.06 10.33
C GLY A 70 7.00 -16.43 9.68
N ALA A 71 6.87 -17.44 10.55
CA ALA A 71 6.57 -18.80 10.17
C ALA A 71 5.07 -18.95 9.87
N TYR A 72 4.75 -19.70 8.82
CA TYR A 72 3.40 -20.03 8.41
C TYR A 72 3.18 -21.53 8.56
N PHE A 73 2.12 -21.89 9.27
CA PHE A 73 1.70 -23.28 9.43
C PHE A 73 0.53 -23.53 8.48
N TYR A 74 0.66 -24.52 7.60
CA TYR A 74 -0.44 -24.92 6.73
C TYR A 74 -0.56 -26.44 6.63
N THR A 75 -1.77 -26.89 6.37
CA THR A 75 -2.03 -28.30 6.09
C THR A 75 -1.59 -28.60 4.66
N GLY A 76 -0.62 -29.50 4.50
CA GLY A 76 -0.16 -29.96 3.19
C GLY A 76 -1.25 -30.74 2.45
N LYS A 77 -1.08 -30.94 1.14
CA LYS A 77 -2.04 -31.71 0.31
C LYS A 77 -2.34 -33.12 0.82
N GLY A 78 -1.48 -33.70 1.67
CA GLY A 78 -1.65 -35.01 2.32
C GLY A 78 -2.23 -34.96 3.74
N GLY A 79 -2.72 -33.82 4.22
CA GLY A 79 -3.28 -33.68 5.58
C GLY A 79 -2.26 -33.48 6.69
N GLY A 80 -0.96 -33.61 6.40
CA GLY A 80 0.12 -33.38 7.36
C GLY A 80 0.32 -31.89 7.69
N HIS A 81 0.74 -31.62 8.93
CA HIS A 81 1.20 -30.31 9.35
C HIS A 81 2.51 -29.97 8.64
N VAL A 82 2.61 -28.76 8.09
CA VAL A 82 3.83 -28.26 7.46
C VAL A 82 4.27 -27.00 8.18
N ASP A 83 5.47 -27.07 8.76
CA ASP A 83 6.20 -25.93 9.30
C ASP A 83 6.97 -25.26 8.16
N GLY A 84 6.67 -24.00 7.85
CA GLY A 84 7.34 -23.28 6.78
C GLY A 84 7.59 -21.82 7.09
N SER A 85 8.59 -21.23 6.46
CA SER A 85 8.63 -19.77 6.32
C SER A 85 7.45 -19.31 5.48
N SER A 86 6.98 -18.07 5.70
CA SER A 86 6.00 -17.41 4.82
C SER A 86 6.29 -17.74 3.35
N PRO A 87 5.28 -18.25 2.60
CA PRO A 87 5.48 -18.76 1.24
C PRO A 87 5.76 -17.66 0.21
N TRP A 88 5.68 -16.40 0.63
CA TRP A 88 5.89 -15.23 -0.21
C TRP A 88 7.39 -14.93 -0.32
N GLY A 89 7.85 -14.62 -1.54
CA GLY A 89 9.19 -14.07 -1.79
C GLY A 89 9.30 -12.62 -1.30
N ASP A 90 10.28 -11.89 -1.83
CA ASP A 90 10.41 -10.46 -1.52
C ASP A 90 9.18 -9.69 -2.01
N ILE A 91 8.62 -8.88 -1.13
CA ILE A 91 7.46 -8.04 -1.39
C ILE A 91 7.99 -6.61 -1.60
N PRO A 92 7.88 -6.03 -2.81
CA PRO A 92 8.35 -4.68 -3.06
C PRO A 92 7.47 -3.64 -2.34
N ALA A 93 8.09 -2.53 -1.92
CA ALA A 93 7.39 -1.38 -1.38
C ALA A 93 6.44 -0.76 -2.41
N ARG A 94 5.31 -0.27 -1.90
CA ARG A 94 4.22 0.45 -2.60
C ARG A 94 3.82 1.67 -1.76
N PRO A 95 4.64 2.73 -1.75
CA PRO A 95 4.38 3.91 -0.94
C PRO A 95 2.99 4.52 -1.20
N PHE A 96 2.30 4.97 -0.15
CA PHE A 96 0.94 5.50 -0.26
C PHE A 96 0.84 6.75 -1.12
N LEU A 97 1.81 7.65 -0.95
CA LEU A 97 1.96 8.86 -1.74
C LEU A 97 3.03 8.61 -2.78
N GLY A 98 2.59 8.16 -3.96
CA GLY A 98 3.39 8.44 -5.13
C GLY A 98 3.29 9.94 -5.38
N LEU A 99 4.41 10.65 -5.36
CA LEU A 99 4.48 12.01 -5.89
C LEU A 99 4.91 11.89 -7.35
N SER A 100 4.12 12.44 -8.27
CA SER A 100 4.63 12.69 -9.63
C SER A 100 5.69 13.79 -9.59
N ASP A 101 6.43 13.96 -10.68
CA ASP A 101 7.39 15.06 -10.78
C ASP A 101 6.71 16.43 -10.70
N GLU A 102 5.51 16.55 -11.29
CA GLU A 102 4.65 17.74 -11.18
C GLU A 102 4.24 18.00 -9.73
N ASP A 103 3.71 16.99 -9.03
CA ASP A 103 3.31 17.12 -7.62
C ASP A 103 4.51 17.52 -6.76
N ARG A 104 5.69 16.96 -7.05
CA ARG A 104 6.92 17.29 -6.34
C ARG A 104 7.29 18.76 -6.52
N SER A 105 7.25 19.28 -7.75
CA SER A 105 7.51 20.69 -8.01
C SER A 105 6.50 21.58 -7.28
N GLY A 106 5.21 21.29 -7.43
CA GLY A 106 4.15 22.07 -6.80
C GLY A 106 4.24 22.09 -5.27
N ILE A 107 4.56 20.96 -4.63
CA ILE A 107 4.79 20.89 -3.19
C ILE A 107 5.98 21.78 -2.79
N LEU A 108 7.10 21.72 -3.54
CA LEU A 108 8.28 22.52 -3.24
C LEU A 108 8.03 24.01 -3.41
N ASP A 109 7.26 24.40 -4.42
CA ASP A 109 6.88 25.79 -4.65
C ASP A 109 6.03 26.33 -3.49
N ILE A 110 4.99 25.59 -3.09
CA ILE A 110 4.13 25.94 -1.96
C ILE A 110 4.94 26.10 -0.66
N VAL A 111 5.84 25.15 -0.38
CA VAL A 111 6.68 25.20 0.83
C VAL A 111 7.66 26.37 0.77
N SER A 112 8.25 26.64 -0.39
CA SER A 112 9.19 27.74 -0.58
C SER A 112 8.51 29.10 -0.40
N GLU A 113 7.31 29.26 -0.94
CA GLU A 113 6.48 30.46 -0.76
C GLU A 113 6.13 30.68 0.71
N ALA A 114 5.66 29.62 1.40
CA ALA A 114 5.29 29.69 2.82
C ALA A 114 6.49 30.08 3.70
N LEU A 115 7.67 29.50 3.45
CA LEU A 115 8.91 29.84 4.18
C LEU A 115 9.38 31.28 3.88
N ALA A 116 9.22 31.75 2.64
CA ALA A 116 9.57 33.12 2.27
C ALA A 116 8.66 34.15 2.96
N ALA A 117 7.35 33.86 3.06
CA ALA A 117 6.39 34.68 3.80
C ALA A 117 6.70 34.70 5.30
N ALA A 118 7.01 33.55 5.90
CA ALA A 118 7.35 33.44 7.32
C ALA A 118 8.62 34.22 7.71
N ARG A 119 9.58 34.40 6.79
CA ARG A 119 10.79 35.21 7.04
C ARG A 119 10.53 36.72 7.03
N GLN A 120 9.43 37.16 6.44
CA GLN A 120 9.09 38.58 6.30
C GLN A 120 8.16 39.09 7.41
N ALA A 121 7.59 38.17 8.19
CA ALA A 121 6.78 38.45 9.39
C ALA A 121 7.65 38.51 10.65
#